data_AF-A0A819E776-F1
#
_entry.id   AF-A0A819E776-F1
#
_cell.length_a   1.000
_cell.length_b   1.000
_cell.length_c   1.000
_cell.angle_alpha   90.00
_cell.angle_beta   90.00
_cell.angle_gamma   90.00
#
_symmetry.space_group_name_H-M   'P 1'
#
loop_
_entity.id
_entity.type
_entity.pdbx_description
1 polymer ?
#
loop_
_entity_poly.entity_id
_entity_poly.type
_entity_poly.pdbx_seq_one_letter_code
_entity_poly.pdbx_strand_id
1 'polypeptide(L)'
;MGLSSTQFQLCLQSYWYLWLTNSLTGLLFSGIAIGVAAFFMKKFQAKKKSPYQRVPSAPHSTSRAVSPTDINAFEVTRENSATGKGLVGTVNPRTNSTLSASSIGLSEDNEAFALATVQAINAARRPYDAQPVHLSDQLSEIAQRWAEQMARTGKLEHSPQEWRSLGRQTLGENYFASFQVPLTGDKMVRKWLKEGKRYMFGYDGRRDTENFTQLVWRSTKEVGVGRALSEDGNWSYGVAIFDPPGNIPNQYAENVHLPASTN
;
A
#
# COMPACT_ATOMS: atom_id res chain seq x y z
N MET A 1 15.73 -60.60 -49.41
CA MET A 1 15.10 -60.88 -48.11
C MET A 1 13.75 -60.17 -48.11
N GLY A 2 12.67 -60.89 -48.45
CA GLY A 2 11.32 -60.34 -48.53
C GLY A 2 10.64 -60.41 -47.16
N LEU A 3 10.16 -59.27 -46.67
CA LEU A 3 9.32 -59.21 -45.48
C LEU A 3 7.95 -59.81 -45.82
N SER A 4 7.47 -60.75 -45.00
CA SER A 4 6.22 -61.47 -45.22
C SER A 4 4.99 -60.58 -45.03
N SER A 5 3.93 -60.86 -45.79
CA SER A 5 2.60 -60.22 -45.77
C SER A 5 2.00 -60.04 -44.35
N THR A 6 2.43 -60.85 -43.39
CA THR A 6 2.03 -60.78 -41.98
C THR A 6 2.56 -59.54 -41.22
N GLN A 7 3.65 -58.91 -41.66
CA GLN A 7 4.18 -57.69 -41.03
C GLN A 7 3.37 -56.43 -41.40
N PHE A 8 2.68 -56.44 -42.56
CA PHE A 8 1.86 -55.30 -42.98
C PHE A 8 0.46 -55.29 -42.35
N GLN A 9 -0.11 -56.47 -42.03
CA GLN A 9 -1.42 -56.55 -41.38
C GLN A 9 -1.40 -56.15 -39.89
N LEU A 10 -0.29 -56.41 -39.18
CA LEU A 10 -0.17 -56.02 -37.77
C LEU A 10 -0.07 -54.49 -37.58
N CYS A 11 0.52 -53.77 -38.55
CA CYS A 11 0.66 -52.32 -38.48
C CYS A 11 -0.70 -51.59 -38.64
N LEU A 12 -1.60 -52.14 -39.46
CA LEU A 12 -2.93 -51.55 -39.72
C LEU A 12 -3.93 -51.82 -38.57
N GLN A 13 -3.79 -52.90 -37.81
CA GLN A 13 -4.63 -53.14 -36.62
C GLN A 13 -4.30 -52.18 -35.45
N SER A 14 -3.04 -51.79 -35.29
CA SER A 14 -2.64 -50.83 -34.24
C SER A 14 -3.17 -49.41 -34.47
N TYR A 15 -3.32 -48.97 -35.72
CA TYR A 15 -3.85 -47.62 -36.02
C TYR A 15 -5.37 -47.51 -35.82
N TRP A 16 -6.12 -48.61 -35.91
CA TRP A 16 -7.55 -48.62 -35.61
C TRP A 16 -7.85 -48.54 -34.10
N TYR A 17 -7.03 -49.17 -33.24
CA TYR A 17 -7.21 -49.13 -31.79
C TYR A 17 -6.83 -47.78 -31.15
N LEU A 18 -5.86 -47.06 -31.73
CA LEU A 18 -5.46 -45.71 -31.27
C LEU A 18 -6.47 -44.61 -31.63
N TRP A 19 -7.35 -44.84 -32.63
CA TRP A 19 -8.42 -43.91 -32.96
C TRP A 19 -9.70 -44.14 -32.13
N LEU A 20 -10.04 -45.40 -31.82
CA LEU A 20 -11.22 -45.72 -30.98
C LEU A 20 -11.03 -45.39 -29.50
N THR A 21 -9.81 -45.43 -28.97
CA THR A 21 -9.52 -45.14 -27.55
C THR A 21 -9.42 -43.64 -27.23
N ASN A 22 -9.20 -42.78 -28.23
CA ASN A 22 -9.23 -41.33 -28.07
C ASN A 22 -10.62 -40.69 -28.22
N SER A 23 -11.62 -41.43 -28.68
CA SER A 23 -13.02 -40.95 -28.78
C SER A 23 -13.87 -41.27 -27.54
N LEU A 24 -13.44 -42.23 -26.70
CA LEU A 24 -14.18 -42.68 -25.51
C LEU A 24 -13.71 -42.08 -24.18
N THR A 25 -12.56 -41.39 -24.12
CA THR A 25 -12.10 -40.67 -22.92
C THR A 25 -12.58 -39.21 -22.88
N GLY A 26 -13.08 -38.67 -24.00
CA GLY A 26 -13.62 -37.30 -24.09
C GLY A 26 -15.04 -37.11 -23.52
N LEU A 27 -15.77 -38.19 -23.20
CA LEU A 27 -17.17 -38.13 -22.75
C LEU A 27 -17.39 -38.42 -21.27
N LEU A 28 -16.33 -38.69 -20.48
CA LEU A 28 -16.44 -38.90 -19.03
C LEU A 28 -15.95 -37.72 -18.18
N PHE A 29 -15.26 -36.73 -18.76
CA PHE A 29 -14.80 -35.54 -18.02
C PHE A 29 -15.72 -34.31 -18.16
N SER A 30 -16.74 -34.34 -19.01
CA SER A 30 -17.72 -33.23 -19.14
C SER A 30 -18.87 -33.30 -18.13
N GLY A 31 -19.16 -34.47 -17.56
CA GLY A 31 -20.28 -34.66 -16.62
C GLY A 31 -20.02 -34.16 -15.20
N ILE A 32 -18.77 -34.22 -14.72
CA ILE A 32 -18.43 -33.86 -13.32
C ILE A 32 -18.33 -32.33 -13.17
N ALA A 33 -17.87 -31.61 -14.19
CA ALA A 33 -17.72 -30.15 -14.14
C ALA A 33 -19.08 -29.41 -14.09
N ILE A 34 -20.13 -29.94 -14.72
CA ILE A 34 -21.47 -29.33 -14.75
C ILE A 34 -22.21 -29.56 -13.42
N GLY A 35 -22.01 -30.72 -12.78
CA GLY A 35 -22.64 -31.04 -11.49
C GLY A 35 -22.17 -30.18 -10.32
N VAL A 36 -20.88 -29.84 -10.26
CA VAL A 36 -20.31 -29.02 -9.16
C VAL A 36 -20.74 -27.55 -9.28
N ALA A 37 -20.87 -27.02 -10.50
CA ALA A 37 -21.35 -25.66 -10.74
C ALA A 37 -22.84 -25.48 -10.34
N ALA A 38 -23.69 -26.49 -10.59
CA ALA A 38 -25.10 -26.44 -10.22
C ALA A 38 -25.33 -26.54 -8.69
N PHE A 39 -24.48 -27.28 -7.96
CA PHE A 39 -24.56 -27.38 -6.50
C PHE A 39 -24.14 -26.08 -5.80
N PHE A 40 -23.14 -25.36 -6.31
CA PHE A 40 -22.73 -24.07 -5.77
C PHE A 40 -23.77 -22.96 -6.01
N MET A 41 -24.46 -22.96 -7.16
CA MET A 41 -25.51 -21.98 -7.48
C MET A 41 -26.76 -22.10 -6.59
N LYS A 42 -27.12 -23.32 -6.16
CA LYS A 42 -28.26 -23.53 -5.25
C LYS A 42 -27.99 -23.09 -3.81
N LYS A 43 -26.73 -23.12 -3.34
CA LYS A 43 -26.36 -22.57 -2.01
C LYS A 43 -26.24 -21.04 -2.00
N PHE A 44 -26.04 -20.40 -3.15
CA PHE A 44 -25.93 -18.94 -3.23
C PHE A 44 -27.30 -18.22 -3.23
N GLN A 45 -28.37 -18.89 -3.65
CA GLN A 45 -29.74 -18.34 -3.65
C GLN A 45 -30.44 -18.45 -2.27
N ALA A 46 -29.92 -19.23 -1.32
CA ALA A 46 -30.55 -19.46 -0.01
C ALA A 46 -30.13 -18.46 1.10
N LYS A 47 -29.24 -17.50 0.83
CA LYS A 47 -28.81 -16.47 1.80
C LYS A 47 -29.31 -15.05 1.51
N LYS A 48 -30.30 -14.88 0.61
CA LYS A 48 -31.00 -13.61 0.41
C LYS A 48 -32.32 -13.56 1.19
N LYS A 49 -32.24 -13.55 2.52
CA LYS A 49 -33.31 -13.01 3.38
C LYS A 49 -32.67 -12.24 4.52
N SER A 50 -32.68 -10.92 4.40
CA SER A 50 -32.30 -9.95 5.43
C SER A 50 -33.45 -9.80 6.43
N PRO A 51 -33.20 -9.93 7.74
CA PRO A 51 -34.07 -9.37 8.74
C PRO A 51 -33.25 -8.38 9.56
N TYR A 52 -33.35 -7.08 9.29
CA TYR A 52 -33.15 -6.14 10.39
C TYR A 52 -34.10 -4.95 10.29
N GLN A 53 -34.94 -4.89 11.31
CA GLN A 53 -35.94 -3.88 11.57
C GLN A 53 -35.27 -2.57 12.00
N ARG A 54 -35.96 -1.48 11.67
CA ARG A 54 -35.63 -0.09 11.97
C ARG A 54 -35.62 0.12 13.49
N VAL A 55 -34.49 0.53 14.08
CA VAL A 55 -34.40 0.97 15.48
C VAL A 55 -34.52 2.50 15.51
N PRO A 56 -35.31 3.11 16.41
CA PRO A 56 -35.51 4.56 16.44
C PRO A 56 -34.31 5.32 17.05
N SER A 57 -34.06 6.50 16.50
CA SER A 57 -33.06 7.48 16.94
C SER A 57 -33.36 8.07 18.32
N ALA A 58 -32.35 8.11 19.19
CA ALA A 58 -32.37 8.83 20.46
C ALA A 58 -32.00 10.32 20.26
N PRO A 59 -32.52 11.24 21.10
CA PRO A 59 -32.59 12.67 20.79
C PRO A 59 -31.30 13.45 21.08
N HIS A 60 -31.12 14.52 20.31
CA HIS A 60 -30.17 15.61 20.54
C HIS A 60 -30.41 16.30 21.89
N SER A 61 -29.33 16.62 22.60
CA SER A 61 -29.31 17.71 23.57
C SER A 61 -28.06 18.56 23.42
N THR A 62 -28.25 19.83 23.71
CA THR A 62 -27.56 21.03 23.22
C THR A 62 -26.38 21.49 24.09
N SER A 63 -25.37 22.06 23.43
CA SER A 63 -24.60 23.28 23.79
C SER A 63 -24.23 23.57 25.26
N ARG A 64 -22.92 23.77 25.50
CA ARG A 64 -22.44 25.05 26.07
C ARG A 64 -20.97 25.33 25.73
N ALA A 65 -20.72 26.53 25.21
CA ALA A 65 -19.41 27.12 24.96
C ALA A 65 -18.81 27.72 26.24
N VAL A 66 -17.48 27.63 26.38
CA VAL A 66 -16.67 28.50 27.26
C VAL A 66 -15.29 28.72 26.61
N SER A 67 -14.85 29.97 26.58
CA SER A 67 -13.52 30.50 26.25
C SER A 67 -13.41 31.85 26.99
N PRO A 68 -12.26 32.54 27.09
CA PRO A 68 -10.85 32.13 27.27
C PRO A 68 -10.20 32.88 28.47
N THR A 69 -9.05 32.42 29.01
CA THR A 69 -7.94 33.31 29.43
C THR A 69 -6.66 32.56 29.83
N ASP A 70 -5.55 33.09 29.30
CA ASP A 70 -4.19 33.22 29.82
C ASP A 70 -3.38 32.00 30.31
N ILE A 71 -2.27 31.74 29.62
CA ILE A 71 -0.93 31.79 30.23
C ILE A 71 0.14 32.14 29.18
N ASN A 72 0.94 33.14 29.53
CA ASN A 72 2.06 33.71 28.80
C ASN A 72 3.29 32.77 28.76
N ALA A 73 4.08 33.00 27.70
CA ALA A 73 5.55 33.07 27.66
C ALA A 73 6.37 32.01 28.38
N PHE A 74 7.16 31.24 27.60
CA PHE A 74 8.48 30.87 28.05
C PHE A 74 9.52 31.29 27.01
N GLU A 75 10.39 32.17 27.47
CA GLU A 75 11.40 32.89 26.74
C GLU A 75 12.64 32.03 26.51
N VAL A 76 13.29 32.30 25.39
CA VAL A 76 14.56 31.73 24.97
C VAL A 76 15.69 32.33 25.81
N THR A 77 16.48 31.51 26.50
CA THR A 77 17.82 31.90 26.93
C THR A 77 18.87 30.95 26.36
N ARG A 78 19.62 31.49 25.40
CA ARG A 78 20.94 31.01 24.98
C ARG A 78 21.94 31.42 26.06
N GLU A 79 22.78 30.51 26.53
CA GLU A 79 24.05 30.84 27.16
C GLU A 79 25.19 30.13 26.44
N ASN A 80 26.09 30.92 25.86
CA ASN A 80 27.42 30.52 25.47
C ASN A 80 28.34 30.73 26.68
N SER A 81 29.13 29.72 27.07
CA SER A 81 30.38 30.00 27.76
C SER A 81 31.40 28.88 27.54
N ALA A 82 32.53 29.26 26.97
CA ALA A 82 33.72 28.44 26.83
C ALA A 82 34.60 28.56 28.07
N THR A 83 35.36 27.50 28.35
CA THR A 83 36.80 27.44 28.75
C THR A 83 37.03 26.52 29.94
N GLY A 84 37.87 25.47 29.78
CA GLY A 84 38.43 24.74 30.93
C GLY A 84 38.96 23.32 30.70
N LYS A 85 40.12 23.22 30.04
CA LYS A 85 41.17 22.17 30.11
C LYS A 85 40.93 20.87 30.93
N GLY A 86 40.99 19.74 30.22
CA GLY A 86 42.04 18.71 30.39
C GLY A 86 41.81 17.58 31.39
N LEU A 87 41.56 16.37 30.88
CA LEU A 87 42.15 15.12 31.40
C LEU A 87 42.10 14.02 30.33
N VAL A 88 43.27 13.41 30.14
CA VAL A 88 43.61 12.41 29.14
C VAL A 88 42.98 11.06 29.50
N GLY A 89 42.25 10.46 28.56
CA GLY A 89 41.73 9.10 28.66
C GLY A 89 41.67 8.48 27.26
N THR A 90 42.63 7.58 26.98
CA THR A 90 42.82 6.88 25.71
C THR A 90 41.71 5.85 25.48
N VAL A 91 40.84 6.05 24.49
CA VAL A 91 39.98 5.01 23.92
C VAL A 91 39.94 5.14 22.38
N ASN A 92 40.15 4.02 21.71
CA ASN A 92 40.36 3.85 20.27
C ASN A 92 39.26 4.42 19.36
N PRO A 93 39.59 5.02 18.19
CA PRO A 93 38.62 5.33 17.16
C PRO A 93 38.47 4.15 16.19
N ARG A 94 37.34 3.45 16.26
CA ARG A 94 36.89 2.50 15.23
C ARG A 94 35.36 2.56 15.34
N THR A 95 34.65 3.38 14.57
CA THR A 95 34.44 3.27 13.12
C THR A 95 34.02 4.63 12.53
N ASN A 96 34.85 5.25 11.69
CA ASN A 96 34.36 6.26 10.76
C ASN A 96 33.92 5.52 9.49
N SER A 97 32.63 5.23 9.39
CA SER A 97 31.98 5.05 8.09
C SER A 97 32.06 6.39 7.36
N THR A 98 33.04 6.53 6.46
CA THR A 98 33.12 7.64 5.50
C THR A 98 31.91 7.57 4.56
N LEU A 99 30.77 8.08 5.02
CA LEU A 99 29.65 8.43 4.17
C LEU A 99 30.15 9.49 3.20
N SER A 100 30.02 9.24 1.90
CA SER A 100 30.42 10.21 0.89
C SER A 100 29.51 11.43 0.96
N ALA A 101 30.01 12.62 0.60
CA ALA A 101 29.19 13.83 0.53
C ALA A 101 27.94 13.64 -0.36
N SER A 102 28.04 12.75 -1.37
CA SER A 102 26.90 12.38 -2.22
C SER A 102 25.86 11.53 -1.49
N SER A 103 26.27 10.59 -0.62
CA SER A 103 25.31 9.81 0.18
C SER A 103 24.63 10.67 1.25
N ILE A 104 25.34 11.64 1.82
CA ILE A 104 24.79 12.59 2.80
C ILE A 104 23.76 13.51 2.14
N GLY A 105 24.08 14.08 0.96
CA GLY A 105 23.14 14.94 0.23
C GLY A 105 21.89 14.20 -0.26
N LEU A 106 22.03 12.92 -0.68
CA LEU A 106 20.88 12.10 -1.05
C LEU A 106 19.99 11.76 0.16
N SER A 107 20.57 11.52 1.34
CA SER A 107 19.76 11.30 2.55
C SER A 107 19.01 12.55 2.99
N GLU A 108 19.62 13.74 2.92
CA GLU A 108 18.96 15.01 3.27
C GLU A 108 17.81 15.35 2.31
N ASP A 109 18.00 15.15 0.99
CA ASP A 109 16.96 15.35 -0.01
C ASP A 109 15.80 14.36 0.15
N ASN A 110 16.10 13.10 0.50
CA ASN A 110 15.06 12.11 0.78
C ASN A 110 14.30 12.41 2.07
N GLU A 111 14.96 12.90 3.12
CA GLU A 111 14.31 13.34 4.36
C GLU A 111 13.37 14.53 4.10
N ALA A 112 13.83 15.54 3.34
CA ALA A 112 13.01 16.67 2.94
C ALA A 112 11.79 16.22 2.09
N PHE A 113 12.00 15.27 1.17
CA PHE A 113 10.92 14.66 0.40
C PHE A 113 9.91 13.93 1.29
N ALA A 114 10.39 13.15 2.27
CA ALA A 114 9.54 12.42 3.21
C ALA A 114 8.68 13.38 4.03
N LEU A 115 9.29 14.41 4.62
CA LEU A 115 8.58 15.42 5.42
C LEU A 115 7.51 16.15 4.59
N ALA A 116 7.86 16.61 3.38
CA ALA A 116 6.91 17.27 2.48
C ALA A 116 5.75 16.34 2.08
N THR A 117 6.03 15.04 1.90
CA THR A 117 5.01 14.03 1.61
C THR A 117 4.06 13.88 2.80
N VAL A 118 4.56 13.73 4.02
CA VAL A 118 3.72 13.60 5.22
C VAL A 118 2.87 14.84 5.47
N GLN A 119 3.42 16.04 5.25
CA GLN A 119 2.65 17.29 5.30
C GLN A 119 1.49 17.29 4.29
N ALA A 120 1.75 16.85 3.05
CA ALA A 120 0.72 16.75 2.03
C ALA A 120 -0.34 15.69 2.37
N ILE A 121 0.06 14.53 2.93
CA ILE A 121 -0.86 13.50 3.42
C ILE A 121 -1.75 14.08 4.52
N ASN A 122 -1.19 14.78 5.50
CA ASN A 122 -1.96 15.38 6.60
C ASN A 122 -2.92 16.48 6.12
N ALA A 123 -2.52 17.26 5.11
CA ALA A 123 -3.42 18.22 4.46
C ALA A 123 -4.58 17.51 3.73
N ALA A 124 -4.31 16.38 3.07
CA ALA A 124 -5.32 15.57 2.38
C ALA A 124 -6.28 14.87 3.36
N ARG A 125 -5.83 14.52 4.57
CA ARG A 125 -6.61 13.84 5.61
C ARG A 125 -7.62 14.75 6.32
N ARG A 126 -7.27 16.04 6.49
CA ARG A 126 -8.08 17.01 7.26
C ARG A 126 -9.55 17.09 6.86
N PRO A 127 -9.93 17.17 5.57
CA PRO A 127 -11.33 17.27 5.20
C PRO A 127 -12.14 16.03 5.58
N TYR A 128 -11.50 14.87 5.73
CA TYR A 128 -12.17 13.58 5.93
C TYR A 128 -12.19 13.12 7.40
N ASP A 129 -12.02 14.05 8.35
CA ASP A 129 -11.94 13.76 9.81
C ASP A 129 -10.90 12.68 10.18
N ALA A 130 -9.86 12.54 9.35
CA ALA A 130 -8.77 11.62 9.58
C ALA A 130 -7.66 12.35 10.35
N GLN A 131 -7.30 11.83 11.54
CA GLN A 131 -6.25 12.40 12.37
C GLN A 131 -4.90 12.42 11.64
N PRO A 132 -4.04 13.43 11.89
CA PRO A 132 -2.70 13.47 11.29
C PRO A 132 -1.91 12.19 11.56
N VAL A 133 -1.10 11.77 10.59
CA VAL A 133 -0.12 10.71 10.73
C VAL A 133 1.26 11.27 11.02
N HIS A 134 2.10 10.46 11.65
CA HIS A 134 3.49 10.77 11.98
C HIS A 134 4.45 10.05 11.03
N LEU A 135 5.58 10.69 10.72
CA LEU A 135 6.65 10.04 9.97
C LEU A 135 7.32 8.99 10.86
N SER A 136 7.55 7.79 10.33
CA SER A 136 8.27 6.71 11.00
C SER A 136 9.51 6.33 10.20
N ASP A 137 10.67 6.34 10.87
CA ASP A 137 11.95 5.99 10.25
C ASP A 137 11.96 4.53 9.81
N GLN A 138 11.45 3.62 10.66
CA GLN A 138 11.35 2.19 10.36
C GLN A 138 10.49 1.93 9.11
N LEU A 139 9.35 2.61 8.99
CA LEU A 139 8.50 2.49 7.80
C LEU A 139 9.18 3.13 6.58
N SER A 140 9.95 4.20 6.77
CA SER A 140 10.66 4.91 5.69
C SER A 140 11.79 4.06 5.12
N GLU A 141 12.49 3.29 5.94
CA GLU A 141 13.47 2.30 5.48
C GLU A 141 12.83 1.22 4.59
N ILE A 142 11.62 0.75 4.94
CA ILE A 142 10.86 -0.19 4.11
C ILE A 142 10.46 0.46 2.79
N ALA A 143 9.90 1.66 2.84
CA ALA A 143 9.48 2.42 1.67
C ALA A 143 10.66 2.70 0.72
N GLN A 144 11.81 3.11 1.27
CA GLN A 144 13.01 3.44 0.54
C GLN A 144 13.59 2.21 -0.19
N ARG A 145 13.69 1.07 0.50
CA ARG A 145 14.13 -0.18 -0.12
C ARG A 145 13.24 -0.59 -1.30
N TRP A 146 11.93 -0.39 -1.18
CA TRP A 146 11.02 -0.71 -2.29
C TRP A 146 11.11 0.29 -3.44
N ALA A 147 11.25 1.59 -3.15
CA ALA A 147 11.47 2.62 -4.17
C ALA A 147 12.74 2.30 -4.99
N GLU A 148 13.83 1.92 -4.33
CA GLU A 148 15.06 1.47 -4.99
C GLU A 148 14.86 0.22 -5.84
N GLN A 149 14.06 -0.74 -5.37
CA GLN A 149 13.76 -1.95 -6.15
C GLN A 149 12.99 -1.62 -7.43
N MET A 150 12.02 -0.70 -7.37
CA MET A 150 11.33 -0.23 -8.57
C MET A 150 12.26 0.56 -9.50
N ALA A 151 13.17 1.37 -8.94
CA ALA A 151 14.17 2.09 -9.72
C ALA A 151 15.16 1.18 -10.45
N ARG A 152 15.57 0.07 -9.83
CA ARG A 152 16.45 -0.95 -10.43
C ARG A 152 15.75 -1.78 -11.49
N THR A 153 14.48 -2.14 -11.28
CA THR A 153 13.76 -3.09 -12.14
C THR A 153 12.89 -2.41 -13.20
N GLY A 154 12.59 -1.12 -13.05
CA GLY A 154 11.65 -0.38 -13.88
C GLY A 154 10.18 -0.76 -13.68
N LYS A 155 9.87 -1.67 -12.74
CA LYS A 155 8.53 -2.20 -12.53
C LYS A 155 7.77 -1.37 -11.51
N LEU A 156 6.58 -0.91 -11.89
CA LEU A 156 5.69 -0.14 -11.03
C LEU A 156 4.64 -1.07 -10.41
N GLU A 157 4.98 -1.69 -9.29
CA GLU A 157 4.17 -2.73 -8.64
C GLU A 157 4.25 -2.68 -7.11
N HIS A 158 3.29 -3.36 -6.46
CA HIS A 158 3.28 -3.48 -5.01
C HIS A 158 4.46 -4.32 -4.51
N SER A 159 4.99 -3.98 -3.33
CA SER A 159 5.99 -4.81 -2.67
C SER A 159 5.41 -6.18 -2.27
N PRO A 160 6.24 -7.25 -2.36
CA PRO A 160 5.91 -8.52 -1.77
C PRO A 160 5.57 -8.35 -0.28
N GLN A 161 4.58 -9.10 0.22
CA GLN A 161 4.08 -8.91 1.58
C GLN A 161 5.19 -9.08 2.64
N GLU A 162 6.12 -10.00 2.40
CA GLU A 162 7.26 -10.28 3.26
C GLU A 162 8.28 -9.12 3.34
N TRP A 163 8.26 -8.20 2.38
CA TRP A 163 9.07 -6.97 2.41
C TRP A 163 8.43 -5.84 3.22
N ARG A 164 7.09 -5.86 3.35
CA ARG A 164 6.29 -4.83 4.02
C ARG A 164 5.46 -5.40 5.17
N SER A 165 6.08 -6.21 6.02
CA SER A 165 5.43 -6.74 7.23
C SER A 165 6.21 -6.37 8.49
N LEU A 166 5.49 -5.95 9.54
CA LEU A 166 6.03 -5.84 10.90
C LEU A 166 5.40 -6.94 11.76
N GLY A 167 6.23 -7.88 12.21
CA GLY A 167 5.75 -9.07 12.90
C GLY A 167 4.78 -9.88 12.02
N ARG A 168 3.52 -9.99 12.45
CA ARG A 168 2.46 -10.74 11.74
C ARG A 168 1.54 -9.85 10.89
N GLN A 169 1.78 -8.55 10.87
CA GLN A 169 0.92 -7.60 10.18
C GLN A 169 1.56 -7.13 8.89
N THR A 170 0.83 -7.29 7.79
CA THR A 170 1.19 -6.65 6.52
C THR A 170 0.80 -5.18 6.56
N LEU A 171 1.73 -4.30 6.18
CA LEU A 171 1.56 -2.84 6.17
C LEU A 171 0.81 -2.36 4.92
N GLY A 172 0.25 -1.15 4.99
CA GLY A 172 -0.37 -0.49 3.85
C GLY A 172 0.69 0.06 2.90
N GLU A 173 0.37 0.20 1.61
CA GLU A 173 1.32 0.72 0.62
C GLU A 173 0.60 1.51 -0.46
N ASN A 174 1.12 2.69 -0.77
CA ASN A 174 0.87 3.39 -2.02
C ASN A 174 2.20 3.61 -2.74
N TYR A 175 2.18 3.59 -4.07
CA TYR A 175 3.35 3.94 -4.89
C TYR A 175 2.97 4.82 -6.08
N PHE A 176 3.97 5.52 -6.62
CA PHE A 176 3.82 6.36 -7.81
C PHE A 176 5.15 6.49 -8.53
N ALA A 177 5.11 6.72 -9.85
CA ALA A 177 6.28 7.05 -10.64
C ALA A 177 6.05 8.29 -11.49
N SER A 178 7.12 9.06 -11.68
CA SER A 178 7.16 10.27 -12.51
C SER A 178 8.29 10.13 -13.54
N PHE A 179 8.00 10.42 -14.80
CA PHE A 179 8.97 10.40 -15.90
C PHE A 179 9.45 11.83 -16.20
N GLN A 180 10.76 12.04 -16.26
CA GLN A 180 11.46 13.27 -16.66
C GLN A 180 11.06 14.55 -15.91
N VAL A 181 10.28 14.42 -14.84
CA VAL A 181 9.82 15.53 -14.01
C VAL A 181 10.11 15.18 -12.56
N PRO A 182 10.68 16.11 -11.77
CA PRO A 182 10.94 15.89 -10.36
C PRO A 182 9.70 15.37 -9.63
N LEU A 183 9.89 14.28 -8.89
CA LEU A 183 8.85 13.72 -8.04
C LEU A 183 8.85 14.45 -6.70
N THR A 184 7.83 15.26 -6.46
CA THR A 184 7.59 15.91 -5.17
C THR A 184 6.51 15.16 -4.39
N GLY A 185 6.56 15.21 -3.06
CA GLY A 185 5.55 14.58 -2.20
C GLY A 185 4.13 15.06 -2.49
N ASP A 186 3.98 16.36 -2.71
CA ASP A 186 2.73 17.01 -3.06
C ASP A 186 2.18 16.55 -4.45
N LYS A 187 3.04 16.34 -5.45
CA LYS A 187 2.62 15.74 -6.74
C LYS A 187 2.12 14.32 -6.54
N MET A 188 2.82 13.52 -5.74
CA MET A 188 2.48 12.14 -5.42
C MET A 188 1.13 12.05 -4.70
N VAL A 189 0.97 12.78 -3.60
CA VAL A 189 -0.27 12.80 -2.80
C VAL A 189 -1.46 13.31 -3.61
N ARG A 190 -1.30 14.36 -4.40
CA ARG A 190 -2.40 14.85 -5.28
C ARG A 190 -2.82 13.82 -6.32
N LYS A 191 -1.90 13.00 -6.83
CA LYS A 191 -2.26 11.94 -7.79
C LYS A 191 -3.19 10.93 -7.13
N TRP A 192 -2.83 10.46 -5.94
CA TRP A 192 -3.63 9.51 -5.15
C TRP A 192 -4.96 10.14 -4.69
N LEU A 193 -4.95 11.37 -4.19
CA LEU A 193 -6.14 12.08 -3.72
C LEU A 193 -7.21 12.26 -4.82
N LYS A 194 -6.79 12.42 -6.08
CA LYS A 194 -7.72 12.52 -7.23
C LYS A 194 -8.59 11.29 -7.43
N GLU A 195 -8.21 10.13 -6.89
CA GLU A 195 -9.04 8.93 -6.95
C GLU A 195 -10.33 9.06 -6.13
N GLY A 196 -10.34 9.91 -5.10
CA GLY A 196 -11.54 10.19 -4.28
C GLY A 196 -12.73 10.71 -5.10
N LYS A 197 -12.50 11.27 -6.30
CA LYS A 197 -13.57 11.66 -7.24
C LYS A 197 -14.40 10.47 -7.75
N ARG A 198 -13.84 9.25 -7.70
CA ARG A 198 -14.50 8.00 -8.11
C ARG A 198 -14.93 7.14 -6.92
N TYR A 199 -14.57 7.53 -5.70
CA TYR A 199 -14.89 6.76 -4.50
C TYR A 199 -16.36 6.95 -4.10
N MET A 200 -17.02 5.84 -3.78
CA MET A 200 -18.40 5.82 -3.30
C MET A 200 -18.40 5.61 -1.79
N PHE A 201 -18.66 6.68 -1.04
CA PHE A 201 -18.69 6.63 0.43
C PHE A 201 -19.78 5.68 0.95
N GLY A 202 -19.48 4.98 2.05
CA GLY A 202 -20.38 3.99 2.65
C GLY A 202 -20.31 2.60 2.00
N TYR A 203 -19.46 2.40 0.99
CA TYR A 203 -19.19 1.12 0.35
C TYR A 203 -17.72 0.72 0.51
N ASP A 204 -17.44 -0.58 0.34
CA ASP A 204 -16.07 -1.08 0.29
C ASP A 204 -15.29 -0.46 -0.87
N GLY A 205 -13.97 -0.38 -0.68
CA GLY A 205 -13.03 0.17 -1.66
C GLY A 205 -13.00 -0.60 -2.97
N ARG A 206 -12.60 0.11 -4.02
CA ARG A 206 -12.33 -0.43 -5.36
C ARG A 206 -10.85 -0.25 -5.66
N ARG A 207 -10.29 -1.13 -6.50
CA ARG A 207 -8.88 -1.08 -6.93
C ARG A 207 -8.45 0.29 -7.47
N ASP A 208 -9.35 1.01 -8.13
CA ASP A 208 -9.07 2.33 -8.71
C ASP A 208 -9.18 3.51 -7.72
N THR A 209 -9.38 3.20 -6.43
CA THR A 209 -9.53 4.14 -5.31
C THR A 209 -8.71 3.77 -4.07
N GLU A 210 -7.94 2.69 -4.13
CA GLU A 210 -7.19 2.14 -2.99
C GLU A 210 -6.14 3.13 -2.46
N ASN A 211 -5.53 3.96 -3.31
CA ASN A 211 -4.56 4.94 -2.83
C ASN A 211 -5.25 6.06 -2.06
N PHE A 212 -6.40 6.53 -2.56
CA PHE A 212 -7.21 7.53 -1.85
C PHE A 212 -7.68 7.01 -0.49
N THR A 213 -8.28 5.82 -0.44
CA THR A 213 -8.81 5.28 0.81
C THR A 213 -7.71 5.00 1.84
N GLN A 214 -6.53 4.57 1.39
CA GLN A 214 -5.36 4.44 2.27
C GLN A 214 -4.90 5.79 2.83
N LEU A 215 -4.86 6.85 2.01
CA LEU A 215 -4.45 8.18 2.46
C LEU A 215 -5.34 8.71 3.59
N VAL A 216 -6.65 8.54 3.46
CA VAL A 216 -7.64 9.09 4.40
C VAL A 216 -8.09 8.09 5.46
N TRP A 217 -7.45 6.92 5.54
CA TRP A 217 -7.82 5.88 6.49
C TRP A 217 -7.66 6.36 7.93
N ARG A 218 -8.78 6.51 8.65
CA ARG A 218 -8.82 7.13 9.99
C ARG A 218 -7.94 6.42 11.02
N SER A 219 -7.86 5.09 10.96
CA SER A 219 -7.12 4.29 11.94
C SER A 219 -5.60 4.30 11.72
N THR A 220 -5.12 4.64 10.52
CA THR A 220 -3.68 4.78 10.24
C THR A 220 -3.07 5.91 11.09
N LYS A 221 -1.89 5.65 11.68
CA LYS A 221 -1.21 6.55 12.63
C LYS A 221 0.17 6.98 12.17
N GLU A 222 0.86 6.10 11.47
CA GLU A 222 2.23 6.31 11.03
C GLU A 222 2.35 6.07 9.53
N VAL A 223 3.29 6.78 8.92
CA VAL A 223 3.66 6.60 7.53
C VAL A 223 5.16 6.67 7.38
N GLY A 224 5.72 5.82 6.54
CA GLY A 224 7.09 5.92 6.06
C GLY A 224 7.11 6.27 4.59
N VAL A 225 8.10 7.05 4.16
CA VAL A 225 8.18 7.53 2.78
C VAL A 225 9.58 7.31 2.22
N GLY A 226 9.65 6.81 0.99
CA GLY A 226 10.90 6.58 0.28
C GLY A 226 10.82 7.04 -1.17
N ARG A 227 11.96 7.41 -1.74
CA ARG A 227 12.09 7.81 -3.15
C ARG A 227 13.41 7.32 -3.74
N ALA A 228 13.37 6.88 -4.98
CA ALA A 228 14.56 6.55 -5.75
C ALA A 228 14.46 7.05 -7.19
N LEU A 229 15.61 7.28 -7.80
CA LEU A 229 15.74 7.62 -9.22
C LEU A 229 16.30 6.38 -9.95
N SER A 230 15.80 6.09 -11.15
CA SER A 230 16.37 5.06 -12.02
C SER A 230 17.80 5.42 -12.41
N GLU A 231 18.60 4.41 -12.78
CA GLU A 231 20.01 4.60 -13.14
C GLU A 231 20.22 5.58 -14.31
N ASP A 232 19.26 5.61 -15.26
CA ASP A 232 19.27 6.52 -16.41
C ASP A 232 18.76 7.94 -16.08
N GLY A 233 18.33 8.18 -14.84
CA GLY A 233 17.81 9.47 -14.38
C GLY A 233 16.41 9.84 -14.90
N ASN A 234 15.77 8.97 -15.69
CA ASN A 234 14.51 9.31 -16.37
C ASN A 234 13.28 9.09 -15.49
N TRP A 235 13.31 8.11 -14.59
CA TRP A 235 12.17 7.75 -13.75
C TRP A 235 12.48 8.00 -12.28
N SER A 236 11.56 8.65 -11.58
CA SER A 236 11.57 8.72 -10.13
C SER A 236 10.39 7.96 -9.56
N TYR A 237 10.66 7.09 -8.59
CA TYR A 237 9.71 6.21 -7.93
C TYR A 237 9.55 6.65 -6.48
N GLY A 238 8.31 6.82 -6.03
CA GLY A 238 7.98 7.16 -4.65
C GLY A 238 7.07 6.12 -4.04
N VAL A 239 7.32 5.80 -2.78
CA VAL A 239 6.56 4.81 -1.99
C VAL A 239 6.17 5.44 -0.67
N ALA A 240 4.94 5.18 -0.22
CA ALA A 240 4.49 5.46 1.13
C ALA A 240 3.97 4.15 1.77
N ILE A 241 4.48 3.82 2.96
CA ILE A 241 4.10 2.65 3.75
C ILE A 241 3.32 3.12 4.97
N PHE A 242 2.18 2.50 5.27
CA PHE A 242 1.23 2.97 6.29
C PHE A 242 1.03 1.95 7.40
N ASP A 243 0.97 2.42 8.65
CA ASP A 243 0.67 1.60 9.83
C ASP A 243 -0.32 2.30 10.78
N PRO A 244 -1.38 1.63 11.27
CA PRO A 244 -2.00 0.41 10.72
C PRO A 244 -2.34 0.53 9.22
N PRO A 245 -2.37 -0.60 8.49
CA PRO A 245 -2.75 -0.63 7.09
C PRO A 245 -4.20 -0.17 6.91
N GLY A 246 -4.45 0.49 5.79
CA GLY A 246 -5.80 0.79 5.33
C GLY A 246 -6.37 -0.32 4.47
N ASN A 247 -7.50 -0.01 3.82
CA ASN A 247 -8.12 -0.85 2.79
C ASN A 247 -8.54 -2.25 3.27
N ILE A 248 -8.82 -2.39 4.56
CA ILE A 248 -9.27 -3.65 5.16
C ILE A 248 -10.74 -3.90 4.77
N PRO A 249 -11.10 -5.06 4.18
CA PRO A 249 -12.47 -5.37 3.83
C PRO A 249 -13.44 -5.24 5.01
N ASN A 250 -14.63 -4.69 4.75
CA ASN A 250 -15.67 -4.43 5.75
C ASN A 250 -15.31 -3.36 6.82
N GLN A 251 -14.21 -2.62 6.68
CA GLN A 251 -13.82 -1.53 7.59
C GLN A 251 -13.85 -0.14 6.93
N TYR A 252 -14.37 -0.01 5.71
CA TYR A 252 -14.34 1.25 4.97
C TYR A 252 -15.26 2.31 5.59
N ALA A 253 -16.48 1.95 5.98
CA ALA A 253 -17.46 2.91 6.49
C ALA A 253 -17.01 3.61 7.79
N GLU A 254 -16.23 2.93 8.62
CA GLU A 254 -15.68 3.47 9.87
C GLU A 254 -14.39 4.30 9.64
N ASN A 255 -13.68 4.08 8.52
CA ASN A 255 -12.36 4.67 8.28
C ASN A 255 -12.30 5.72 7.17
N VAL A 256 -13.26 5.74 6.24
CA VAL A 256 -13.29 6.68 5.09
C VAL A 256 -14.55 7.52 5.16
N HIS A 257 -14.46 8.67 5.83
CA HIS A 257 -15.60 9.55 6.08
C HIS A 257 -15.83 10.48 4.90
N LEU A 258 -17.04 11.05 4.82
CA LEU A 258 -17.33 12.11 3.85
C LEU A 258 -16.46 13.35 4.15
N PRO A 259 -16.07 14.12 3.11
CA PRO A 259 -15.40 15.38 3.34
C PRO A 259 -16.34 16.33 4.08
N ALA A 260 -15.84 17.06 5.07
CA ALA A 260 -16.55 18.13 5.75
C ALA A 260 -17.13 19.08 4.70
N SER A 261 -18.41 19.42 4.84
CA SER A 261 -19.08 20.37 3.95
C SER A 261 -18.30 21.68 3.97
N THR A 262 -17.80 22.08 2.81
CA THR A 262 -17.30 23.44 2.60
C THR A 262 -18.53 24.33 2.53
N ASN A 263 -18.87 24.94 3.67
CA ASN A 263 -19.84 26.04 3.73
C ASN A 263 -19.27 27.27 3.00
#